data_AF-A0A5J5AEF5-F1
#
_entry.id   AF-A0A5J5AEF5-F1
#
_cell.length_a   1.000
_cell.length_b   1.000
_cell.length_c   1.000
_cell.angle_alpha   90.00
_cell.angle_beta   90.00
_cell.angle_gamma   90.00
#
_symmetry.space_group_name_H-M   'P 1'
#
loop_
_entity.id
_entity.type
_entity.pdbx_description
1 polymer ?
#
loop_
_entity_poly.entity_id
_entity_poly.type
_entity_poly.pdbx_seq_one_letter_code
_entity_poly.pdbx_strand_id
1 'polypeptide(L)'
;MGWLSKIFKGSGHKVSGRQYDWRHGTDTVENEPSSSGAIMDARSEIEDIDRAIAISLSEADQPRKNVIDNDFQLKEDEQLARAIQESLNVESPPRYGSGNIYQPIPLSYSTGFRICAGCRAEIGHGRFLNCMGAVWHPECFRCHACNQPISEFEFSMSGNYPYHKSCYKEHYHPQCDVCKHFIPTNAAGLIEYRAHPFWAQKYCPFHEHDGTPRCCSCERMEPRDTRYVALDDGRKVCLECLDSVIMDTNGCQPLYLDILEFYEGLNMKVEQQVPLLLVERQALNEAMDGEKNGHHHMPETRGLCLSEEQTVSTILKRPRIGSGNRAMDMITEPYKLTRRCDVTAILILYGLPRLLTGSILAHEMMHAWLRLRGYRTLSQDVEEGICQVLAHMWLETQIASMSGSNVASTSSSSSSSSSFTSSKRGARSPFDRKLGEFFKHQIESDTSPVYGHGFRAGNMAVLKYGLPRTLDHIRLTGSFPY
;
A
#
# COMPACT_ATOMS: atom_id res chain seq x y z
N MET A 1 20.51 18.26 -10.98
CA MET A 1 19.36 17.77 -11.79
C MET A 1 19.76 16.47 -12.47
N GLY A 2 19.17 15.35 -12.05
CA GLY A 2 19.35 14.03 -12.70
C GLY A 2 19.94 12.93 -11.81
N TRP A 3 19.16 12.36 -10.88
CA TRP A 3 19.53 11.08 -10.25
C TRP A 3 18.37 10.29 -9.60
N LEU A 4 17.26 10.07 -10.30
CA LEU A 4 16.18 9.17 -9.84
C LEU A 4 15.81 8.03 -10.81
N SER A 5 16.67 7.74 -11.80
CA SER A 5 16.45 6.66 -12.78
C SER A 5 17.22 5.36 -12.46
N LYS A 6 17.49 5.04 -11.19
CA LYS A 6 18.26 3.83 -10.80
C LYS A 6 17.53 2.80 -9.94
N ILE A 7 16.19 2.86 -9.85
CA ILE A 7 15.41 1.84 -9.12
C ILE A 7 14.96 0.66 -10.02
N PHE A 8 15.18 0.69 -11.34
CA PHE A 8 14.93 -0.46 -12.21
C PHE A 8 16.08 -0.69 -13.21
N LYS A 9 17.02 -1.57 -12.87
CA LYS A 9 17.90 -2.26 -13.83
C LYS A 9 18.50 -3.52 -13.19
N GLY A 10 17.89 -4.67 -13.48
CA GLY A 10 18.46 -5.98 -13.20
C GLY A 10 19.66 -6.26 -14.11
N SER A 11 20.75 -6.75 -13.51
CA SER A 11 21.90 -7.31 -14.21
C SER A 11 21.74 -8.83 -14.21
N GLY A 12 21.48 -9.42 -15.38
CA GLY A 12 21.33 -10.86 -15.52
C GLY A 12 22.66 -11.61 -15.42
N HIS A 13 22.65 -12.79 -14.80
CA HIS A 13 23.58 -13.88 -15.04
C HIS A 13 22.90 -15.24 -14.78
N LYS A 14 22.89 -16.05 -15.85
CA LYS A 14 22.59 -17.48 -16.04
C LYS A 14 22.28 -18.36 -14.82
N VAL A 15 21.09 -18.97 -14.86
CA VAL A 15 20.67 -20.16 -14.11
C VAL A 15 21.22 -21.42 -14.79
N SER A 16 21.91 -22.28 -14.03
CA SER A 16 22.08 -23.70 -14.35
C SER A 16 20.93 -24.48 -13.70
N GLY A 17 20.10 -25.12 -14.52
CA GLY A 17 18.89 -25.80 -14.09
C GLY A 17 19.13 -27.02 -13.22
N ARG A 18 18.21 -27.27 -12.28
CA ARG A 18 17.90 -28.59 -11.75
C ARG A 18 16.41 -28.68 -11.44
N GLN A 19 15.85 -29.77 -11.96
CA GLN A 19 14.47 -30.22 -12.01
C GLN A 19 14.09 -30.86 -10.66
N TYR A 20 12.90 -30.57 -10.15
CA TYR A 20 12.25 -31.39 -9.13
C TYR A 20 10.75 -31.49 -9.37
N ASP A 21 10.31 -32.72 -9.24
CA ASP A 21 9.06 -33.36 -9.59
C ASP A 21 8.12 -33.34 -8.36
N TRP A 22 6.90 -32.84 -8.47
CA TRP A 22 5.92 -32.83 -7.38
C TRP A 22 4.91 -33.97 -7.57
N ARG A 23 5.03 -35.02 -6.76
CA ARG A 23 4.03 -36.08 -6.64
C ARG A 23 2.90 -35.68 -5.69
N HIS A 24 1.67 -35.95 -6.13
CA HIS A 24 0.45 -35.95 -5.34
C HIS A 24 0.45 -37.03 -4.24
N GLY A 25 -0.16 -36.69 -3.10
CA GLY A 25 -0.59 -37.61 -2.06
C GLY A 25 -1.94 -37.16 -1.51
N THR A 26 -2.97 -37.92 -1.85
CA THR A 26 -4.35 -37.86 -1.36
C THR A 26 -4.43 -38.35 0.09
N ASP A 27 -5.32 -37.78 0.90
CA ASP A 27 -6.10 -38.55 1.90
C ASP A 27 -7.39 -37.82 2.28
N THR A 28 -8.49 -38.54 2.10
CA THR A 28 -9.90 -38.22 2.37
C THR A 28 -10.36 -38.83 3.69
N VAL A 29 -11.08 -38.09 4.55
CA VAL A 29 -12.14 -38.62 5.45
C VAL A 29 -13.23 -37.56 5.68
N GLU A 30 -14.49 -38.01 5.61
CA GLU A 30 -15.77 -37.31 5.47
C GLU A 30 -16.48 -36.94 6.80
N ASN A 31 -17.31 -35.87 6.83
CA ASN A 31 -18.78 -35.90 7.07
C ASN A 31 -19.41 -34.51 7.45
N GLU A 32 -20.20 -33.96 6.49
CA GLU A 32 -21.60 -33.40 6.52
C GLU A 32 -22.25 -32.74 7.78
N PRO A 33 -23.35 -31.95 7.65
CA PRO A 33 -23.63 -30.81 6.75
C PRO A 33 -24.24 -29.59 7.50
N SER A 34 -24.14 -28.37 6.96
CA SER A 34 -25.04 -27.26 7.34
C SER A 34 -25.11 -26.16 6.28
N SER A 35 -26.35 -25.89 5.86
CA SER A 35 -26.79 -24.88 4.91
C SER A 35 -26.72 -23.46 5.49
N SER A 36 -26.02 -22.53 4.83
CA SER A 36 -26.34 -21.08 4.81
C SER A 36 -25.28 -20.28 4.04
N GLY A 37 -25.70 -19.58 2.97
CA GLY A 37 -25.09 -18.29 2.59
C GLY A 37 -24.07 -18.27 1.44
N ALA A 38 -24.47 -18.61 0.22
CA ALA A 38 -23.67 -18.39 -0.99
C ALA A 38 -23.88 -16.97 -1.56
N ILE A 39 -23.23 -15.97 -0.97
CA ILE A 39 -22.90 -14.68 -1.63
C ILE A 39 -21.61 -14.18 -0.96
N MET A 40 -20.45 -14.44 -1.55
CA MET A 40 -19.18 -13.67 -1.48
C MET A 40 -18.03 -14.58 -1.93
N ASP A 41 -17.69 -14.60 -3.23
CA ASP A 41 -16.41 -15.21 -3.66
C ASP A 41 -15.83 -14.67 -4.99
N ALA A 42 -16.61 -13.99 -5.83
CA ALA A 42 -16.13 -13.53 -7.14
C ALA A 42 -15.07 -12.40 -7.12
N ARG A 43 -14.72 -11.86 -5.94
CA ARG A 43 -13.79 -10.73 -5.81
C ARG A 43 -12.35 -11.16 -5.50
N SER A 44 -12.17 -12.32 -4.87
CA SER A 44 -10.84 -12.85 -4.53
C SER A 44 -10.15 -13.43 -5.78
N GLU A 45 -10.90 -14.11 -6.64
CA GLU A 45 -10.36 -14.76 -7.84
C GLU A 45 -9.85 -13.75 -8.88
N ILE A 46 -10.46 -12.56 -8.98
CA ILE A 46 -10.06 -11.51 -9.92
C ILE A 46 -8.72 -10.87 -9.51
N GLU A 47 -8.50 -10.67 -8.21
CA GLU A 47 -7.26 -10.08 -7.69
C GLU A 47 -6.06 -11.04 -7.82
N ASP A 48 -6.30 -12.35 -7.78
CA ASP A 48 -5.28 -13.37 -7.98
C ASP A 48 -4.93 -13.59 -9.47
N ILE A 49 -5.90 -13.39 -10.38
CA ILE A 49 -5.69 -13.41 -11.84
C ILE A 49 -4.87 -12.19 -12.29
N ASP A 50 -5.19 -11.00 -11.78
CA ASP A 50 -4.41 -9.77 -12.08
C ASP A 50 -2.96 -9.88 -11.57
N ARG A 51 -2.75 -10.57 -10.45
CA ARG A 51 -1.42 -10.86 -9.90
C ARG A 51 -0.62 -11.83 -10.78
N ALA A 52 -1.28 -12.83 -11.39
CA ALA A 52 -0.65 -13.79 -12.29
C ALA A 52 -0.29 -13.20 -13.67
N ILE A 53 -1.09 -12.27 -14.18
CA ILE A 53 -0.82 -11.54 -15.43
C ILE A 53 0.39 -10.60 -15.27
N ALA A 54 0.51 -9.93 -14.12
CA ALA A 54 1.62 -9.04 -13.82
C ALA A 54 2.99 -9.76 -13.75
N ILE A 55 3.02 -11.02 -13.33
CA ILE A 55 4.24 -11.84 -13.27
C ILE A 55 4.64 -12.32 -14.68
N SER A 56 3.66 -12.73 -15.50
CA SER A 56 3.90 -13.27 -16.85
C SER A 56 4.42 -12.23 -17.86
N LEU A 57 4.07 -10.95 -17.68
CA LEU A 57 4.53 -9.87 -18.56
C LEU A 57 5.95 -9.37 -18.24
N SER A 58 6.54 -9.80 -17.12
CA SER A 58 7.89 -9.39 -16.71
C SER A 58 9.02 -10.25 -17.31
N GLU A 59 8.69 -11.41 -17.91
CA GLU A 59 9.66 -12.37 -18.46
C GLU A 59 9.81 -12.32 -20.00
N ALA A 60 8.99 -11.53 -20.70
CA ALA A 60 8.86 -11.61 -22.16
C ALA A 60 9.76 -10.66 -22.99
N ASP A 61 10.60 -9.82 -22.37
CA ASP A 61 11.35 -8.79 -23.09
C ASP A 61 12.86 -9.11 -23.23
N GLN A 62 13.22 -9.82 -24.32
CA GLN A 62 14.57 -9.80 -24.91
C GLN A 62 14.50 -9.62 -26.45
N PRO A 63 15.49 -8.96 -27.11
CA PRO A 63 15.23 -8.31 -28.39
C PRO A 63 15.92 -8.92 -29.63
N ARG A 64 15.28 -8.70 -30.80
CA ARG A 64 15.75 -8.75 -32.23
C ARG A 64 15.71 -10.16 -32.90
N LYS A 65 15.38 -10.34 -34.19
CA LYS A 65 15.83 -9.64 -35.43
C LYS A 65 15.04 -10.09 -36.70
N ASN A 66 14.95 -9.17 -37.66
CA ASN A 66 14.36 -9.15 -39.03
C ASN A 66 14.46 -10.40 -39.96
N VAL A 67 13.47 -10.59 -40.86
CA VAL A 67 13.49 -10.45 -42.36
C VAL A 67 12.42 -11.36 -43.05
N ILE A 68 11.47 -10.71 -43.76
CA ILE A 68 10.68 -11.04 -44.97
C ILE A 68 10.30 -12.51 -45.27
N ASP A 69 9.00 -12.78 -45.48
CA ASP A 69 8.54 -13.53 -46.66
C ASP A 69 7.16 -13.05 -47.15
N ASN A 70 7.12 -12.41 -48.32
CA ASN A 70 5.97 -11.69 -48.88
C ASN A 70 5.22 -12.53 -49.95
N ASP A 71 5.58 -13.81 -50.11
CA ASP A 71 5.07 -14.69 -51.17
C ASP A 71 3.93 -15.62 -50.71
N PHE A 72 3.78 -15.83 -49.39
CA PHE A 72 2.68 -16.63 -48.83
C PHE A 72 1.35 -15.86 -48.78
N GLN A 73 1.42 -14.55 -48.55
CA GLN A 73 0.24 -13.71 -48.36
C GLN A 73 -0.51 -13.43 -49.68
N LEU A 74 0.19 -13.46 -50.82
CA LEU A 74 -0.41 -13.26 -52.14
C LEU A 74 -1.21 -14.48 -52.63
N LYS A 75 -0.89 -15.69 -52.16
CA LYS A 75 -1.61 -16.92 -52.54
C LYS A 75 -2.93 -17.11 -51.80
N GLU A 76 -3.04 -16.60 -50.57
CA GLU A 76 -4.28 -16.66 -49.78
C GLU A 76 -5.32 -15.64 -50.28
N ASP A 77 -4.89 -14.44 -50.65
CA ASP A 77 -5.77 -13.40 -51.20
C ASP A 77 -6.36 -13.80 -52.57
N GLU A 78 -5.61 -14.54 -53.39
CA GLU A 78 -6.11 -15.04 -54.69
C GLU A 78 -7.16 -16.17 -54.54
N GLN A 79 -7.06 -16.99 -53.48
CA GLN A 79 -8.04 -18.04 -53.18
C GLN A 79 -9.33 -17.46 -52.61
N LEU A 80 -9.24 -16.39 -51.81
CA LEU A 80 -10.40 -15.67 -51.29
C LEU A 80 -11.18 -14.95 -52.40
N ALA A 81 -10.50 -14.39 -53.40
CA ALA A 81 -11.13 -13.74 -54.54
C ALA A 81 -11.91 -14.72 -55.44
N ARG A 82 -11.39 -15.95 -55.64
CA ARG A 82 -12.08 -17.00 -56.41
C ARG A 82 -13.35 -17.50 -55.73
N ALA A 83 -13.33 -17.65 -54.41
CA ALA A 83 -14.50 -18.09 -53.63
C ALA A 83 -15.65 -17.06 -53.67
N ILE A 84 -15.35 -15.77 -53.74
CA ILE A 84 -16.37 -14.71 -53.84
C ILE A 84 -17.00 -14.68 -55.25
N GLN A 85 -16.21 -14.88 -56.31
CA GLN A 85 -16.73 -14.94 -57.69
C GLN A 85 -17.62 -16.16 -57.96
N GLU A 86 -17.34 -17.31 -57.35
CA GLU A 86 -18.20 -18.51 -57.47
C GLU A 86 -19.55 -18.36 -56.76
N SER A 87 -19.64 -17.48 -55.75
CA SER A 87 -20.89 -17.23 -55.02
C SER A 87 -21.90 -16.33 -55.75
N LEU A 88 -21.51 -15.70 -56.87
CA LEU A 88 -22.34 -14.72 -57.60
C LEU A 88 -22.94 -15.24 -58.92
N ASN A 89 -22.67 -16.49 -59.32
CA ASN A 89 -23.29 -17.10 -60.49
C ASN A 89 -24.41 -18.06 -60.08
N VAL A 90 -25.65 -17.57 -60.07
CA VAL A 90 -26.86 -18.41 -60.12
C VAL A 90 -27.60 -18.11 -61.42
N GLU A 91 -27.56 -19.06 -62.34
CA GLU A 91 -28.38 -19.09 -63.55
C GLU A 91 -29.89 -19.06 -63.22
N SER A 92 -30.65 -18.30 -63.99
CA SER A 92 -32.12 -18.24 -63.89
C SER A 92 -32.79 -19.42 -64.61
N PRO A 93 -33.78 -20.12 -64.03
CA PRO A 93 -34.62 -21.07 -64.76
C PRO A 93 -35.91 -20.43 -65.33
N PRO A 94 -36.54 -21.06 -66.35
CA PRO A 94 -37.35 -20.38 -67.35
C PRO A 94 -38.84 -20.24 -66.99
N ARG A 95 -39.48 -19.27 -67.65
CA ARG A 95 -40.93 -19.04 -67.63
C ARG A 95 -41.69 -20.09 -68.47
N TYR A 96 -42.76 -20.65 -67.89
CA TYR A 96 -43.91 -21.20 -68.64
C TYR A 96 -45.25 -20.94 -67.91
N GLY A 97 -46.18 -20.32 -68.66
CA GLY A 97 -47.64 -20.49 -68.74
C GLY A 97 -48.56 -20.81 -67.53
N SER A 98 -49.49 -19.86 -67.29
CA SER A 98 -50.95 -20.01 -67.05
C SER A 98 -51.54 -21.00 -66.03
N GLY A 99 -52.38 -20.46 -65.13
CA GLY A 99 -53.54 -21.17 -64.58
C GLY A 99 -53.85 -20.90 -63.10
N ASN A 100 -54.82 -20.02 -62.83
CA ASN A 100 -55.37 -19.76 -61.50
C ASN A 100 -56.40 -20.83 -61.10
N ILE A 101 -56.22 -21.54 -59.98
CA ILE A 101 -57.30 -22.23 -59.25
C ILE A 101 -57.05 -22.11 -57.74
N TYR A 102 -58.05 -21.58 -57.03
CA TYR A 102 -58.14 -21.43 -55.58
C TYR A 102 -58.04 -22.77 -54.84
N GLN A 103 -57.26 -22.83 -53.76
CA GLN A 103 -57.77 -23.17 -52.41
C GLN A 103 -56.69 -22.95 -51.33
N PRO A 104 -57.05 -22.50 -50.10
CA PRO A 104 -56.10 -22.11 -49.07
C PRO A 104 -55.66 -23.33 -48.25
N ILE A 105 -54.36 -23.62 -48.28
CA ILE A 105 -53.73 -24.50 -47.30
C ILE A 105 -53.47 -23.64 -46.04
N PRO A 106 -53.90 -24.05 -44.84
CA PRO A 106 -53.52 -23.35 -43.63
C PRO A 106 -52.03 -23.58 -43.42
N LEU A 107 -51.23 -22.58 -43.78
CA LEU A 107 -49.86 -22.47 -43.29
C LEU A 107 -49.96 -22.26 -41.77
N SER A 108 -49.89 -23.36 -41.04
CA SER A 108 -49.32 -23.38 -39.70
C SER A 108 -47.90 -22.85 -39.83
N TYR A 109 -47.75 -21.53 -39.75
CA TYR A 109 -46.48 -20.93 -39.41
C TYR A 109 -46.13 -21.45 -38.02
N SER A 110 -45.23 -22.43 -37.93
CA SER A 110 -44.34 -22.52 -36.78
C SER A 110 -43.45 -21.28 -36.81
N THR A 111 -44.04 -20.12 -36.50
CA THR A 111 -43.29 -18.99 -35.98
C THR A 111 -42.69 -19.49 -34.69
N GLY A 112 -41.40 -19.80 -34.68
CA GLY A 112 -40.69 -20.03 -33.44
C GLY A 112 -40.96 -18.85 -32.51
N PHE A 113 -41.79 -19.07 -31.50
CA PHE A 113 -42.19 -18.05 -30.56
C PHE A 113 -40.93 -17.58 -29.84
N ARG A 114 -40.50 -16.34 -30.09
CA ARG A 114 -39.34 -15.76 -29.42
C ARG A 114 -39.78 -15.36 -28.02
N ILE A 115 -39.22 -16.03 -27.02
CA ILE A 115 -39.48 -15.75 -25.61
C ILE A 115 -38.45 -14.73 -25.12
N CYS A 116 -38.91 -13.66 -24.49
CA CYS A 116 -38.05 -12.66 -23.90
C CYS A 116 -37.28 -13.22 -22.70
N ALA A 117 -35.96 -13.12 -22.69
CA ALA A 117 -35.13 -13.61 -21.58
C ALA A 117 -35.35 -12.84 -20.25
N GLY A 118 -35.83 -11.59 -20.31
CA GLY A 118 -36.08 -10.78 -19.12
C GLY A 118 -37.39 -11.11 -18.41
N CYS A 119 -38.51 -11.12 -19.15
CA CYS A 119 -39.85 -11.31 -18.58
C CYS A 119 -40.46 -12.70 -18.83
N ARG A 120 -39.78 -13.56 -19.62
CA ARG A 120 -40.23 -14.90 -20.03
C ARG A 120 -41.56 -14.93 -20.79
N ALA A 121 -42.02 -13.78 -21.28
CA ALA A 121 -43.20 -13.66 -22.12
C ALA A 121 -42.83 -13.66 -23.61
N GLU A 122 -43.80 -13.97 -24.46
CA GLU A 122 -43.65 -13.92 -25.91
C GLU A 122 -43.41 -12.48 -26.39
N ILE A 123 -42.55 -12.32 -27.39
CA ILE A 123 -42.19 -11.00 -27.94
C ILE A 123 -43.27 -10.42 -28.88
N GLY A 124 -44.10 -11.28 -29.47
CA GLY A 124 -45.12 -10.87 -30.44
C GLY A 124 -44.54 -10.27 -31.72
N HIS A 125 -45.31 -9.40 -32.39
CA HIS A 125 -44.96 -8.76 -33.68
C HIS A 125 -44.25 -7.39 -33.54
N GLY A 126 -43.65 -7.11 -32.38
CA GLY A 126 -43.00 -5.83 -32.07
C GLY A 126 -41.49 -5.77 -32.37
N ARG A 127 -40.87 -4.60 -32.12
CA ARG A 127 -39.41 -4.46 -32.12
C ARG A 127 -38.81 -5.26 -30.96
N PHE A 128 -37.71 -5.96 -31.22
CA PHE A 128 -37.01 -6.79 -30.23
C PHE A 128 -35.50 -6.61 -30.35
N LEU A 129 -34.81 -6.83 -29.24
CA LEU A 129 -33.34 -6.83 -29.19
C LEU A 129 -32.84 -8.27 -29.22
N ASN A 130 -31.81 -8.54 -30.02
CA ASN A 130 -31.11 -9.83 -30.02
C ASN A 130 -29.68 -9.58 -29.53
N CYS A 131 -29.43 -9.87 -28.27
CA CYS A 131 -28.18 -9.59 -27.57
C CYS A 131 -27.88 -10.73 -26.60
N MET A 132 -26.60 -11.04 -26.40
CA MET A 132 -26.15 -12.10 -25.47
C MET A 132 -26.72 -13.50 -25.81
N GLY A 133 -26.93 -13.78 -27.11
CA GLY A 133 -27.51 -15.06 -27.56
C GLY A 133 -28.99 -15.26 -27.23
N ALA A 134 -29.67 -14.22 -26.75
CA ALA A 134 -31.07 -14.25 -26.35
C ALA A 134 -31.86 -13.07 -26.93
N VAL A 135 -33.18 -13.21 -26.93
CA VAL A 135 -34.09 -12.17 -27.43
C VAL A 135 -34.73 -11.47 -26.24
N TRP A 136 -34.85 -10.14 -26.32
CA TRP A 136 -35.36 -9.29 -25.24
C TRP A 136 -36.38 -8.30 -25.79
N HIS A 137 -37.41 -7.98 -25.02
CA HIS A 137 -38.15 -6.74 -25.24
C HIS A 137 -37.21 -5.55 -24.98
N PRO A 138 -37.32 -4.44 -25.74
CA PRO A 138 -36.51 -3.25 -25.51
C PRO A 138 -36.56 -2.74 -24.06
N GLU A 139 -37.72 -2.85 -23.42
CA GLU A 139 -37.93 -2.43 -22.03
C GLU A 139 -37.43 -3.45 -20.99
N CYS A 140 -37.18 -4.70 -21.39
CA CYS A 140 -36.72 -5.76 -20.50
C CYS A 140 -35.19 -5.88 -20.49
N PHE A 141 -34.49 -5.36 -21.50
CA PHE A 141 -33.03 -5.29 -21.51
C PHE A 141 -32.57 -4.07 -20.70
N ARG A 142 -32.34 -4.27 -19.40
CA ARG A 142 -32.10 -3.20 -18.42
C ARG A 142 -30.69 -3.26 -17.85
N CYS A 143 -30.11 -2.09 -17.62
CA CYS A 143 -28.85 -1.95 -16.91
C CYS A 143 -29.00 -2.43 -15.47
N HIS A 144 -28.11 -3.31 -15.03
CA HIS A 144 -28.18 -3.87 -13.67
C HIS A 144 -27.94 -2.81 -12.58
N ALA A 145 -27.20 -1.74 -12.87
CA ALA A 145 -26.92 -0.68 -11.91
C ALA A 145 -28.11 0.29 -11.69
N CYS A 146 -28.67 0.84 -12.78
CA CYS A 146 -29.70 1.88 -12.68
C CYS A 146 -31.12 1.37 -12.98
N ASN A 147 -31.26 0.10 -13.37
CA ASN A 147 -32.51 -0.56 -13.74
C ASN A 147 -33.31 0.11 -14.88
N GLN A 148 -32.67 0.99 -15.65
CA GLN A 148 -33.24 1.63 -16.84
C GLN A 148 -32.95 0.80 -18.09
N PRO A 149 -33.83 0.82 -19.12
CA PRO A 149 -33.59 0.16 -20.39
C PRO A 149 -32.30 0.63 -21.07
N ILE A 150 -31.53 -0.30 -21.62
CA ILE A 150 -30.36 0.01 -22.45
C ILE A 150 -30.84 0.10 -23.90
N SER A 151 -30.92 1.33 -24.41
CA SER A 151 -31.27 1.62 -25.80
C SER A 151 -30.06 1.95 -26.68
N GLU A 152 -28.88 2.07 -26.06
CA GLU A 152 -27.61 2.31 -26.74
C GLU A 152 -27.16 1.09 -27.54
N PHE A 153 -26.51 1.32 -28.69
CA PHE A 153 -25.99 0.23 -29.54
C PHE A 153 -24.82 -0.51 -28.89
N GLU A 154 -24.05 0.18 -28.06
CA GLU A 154 -22.87 -0.38 -27.38
C GLU A 154 -23.10 -0.36 -25.87
N PHE A 155 -22.90 -1.50 -25.21
CA PHE A 155 -23.09 -1.65 -23.76
C PHE A 155 -21.92 -2.46 -23.17
N SER A 156 -21.73 -2.37 -21.86
CA SER A 156 -20.68 -3.11 -21.15
C SER A 156 -21.27 -4.30 -20.40
N MET A 157 -20.50 -5.38 -20.26
CA MET A 157 -20.92 -6.57 -19.50
C MET A 157 -19.99 -6.79 -18.32
N SER A 158 -20.57 -7.11 -17.16
CA SER A 158 -19.84 -7.68 -16.02
C SER A 158 -20.45 -9.05 -15.73
N GLY A 159 -19.75 -10.13 -16.08
CA GLY A 159 -20.33 -11.48 -16.08
C GLY A 159 -21.53 -11.56 -17.02
N ASN A 160 -22.69 -11.97 -16.50
CA ASN A 160 -23.95 -12.08 -17.26
C ASN A 160 -24.89 -10.87 -17.10
N TYR A 161 -24.40 -9.75 -16.54
CA TYR A 161 -25.22 -8.56 -16.31
C TYR A 161 -24.85 -7.44 -17.29
N PRO A 162 -25.82 -6.90 -18.05
CA PRO A 162 -25.58 -5.77 -18.94
C PRO A 162 -25.64 -4.44 -18.16
N TYR A 163 -24.79 -3.50 -18.55
CA TYR A 163 -24.70 -2.16 -17.98
C TYR A 163 -24.64 -1.12 -19.10
N HIS A 164 -25.18 0.08 -18.88
CA HIS A 164 -24.80 1.25 -19.70
C HIS A 164 -23.28 1.46 -19.63
N LYS A 165 -22.66 1.96 -20.69
CA LYS A 165 -21.22 2.27 -20.68
C LYS A 165 -20.84 3.24 -19.57
N SER A 166 -21.69 4.25 -19.34
CA SER A 166 -21.56 5.22 -18.25
C SER A 166 -21.66 4.54 -16.88
N CYS A 167 -22.71 3.75 -16.64
CA CYS A 167 -22.89 3.05 -15.37
C CYS A 167 -21.76 2.05 -15.10
N TYR A 168 -21.32 1.30 -16.11
CA TYR A 168 -20.19 0.40 -15.97
C TYR A 168 -18.92 1.17 -15.61
N LYS A 169 -18.67 2.31 -16.28
CA LYS A 169 -17.55 3.18 -15.95
C LYS A 169 -17.65 3.68 -14.50
N GLU A 170 -18.81 4.14 -14.06
CA GLU A 170 -18.99 4.64 -12.70
C GLU A 170 -18.74 3.59 -11.62
N HIS A 171 -19.10 2.32 -11.88
CA HIS A 171 -18.95 1.23 -10.91
C HIS A 171 -17.59 0.54 -10.95
N TYR A 172 -16.98 0.37 -12.13
CA TYR A 172 -15.79 -0.47 -12.31
C TYR A 172 -14.54 0.33 -12.70
N HIS A 173 -14.70 1.57 -13.16
CA HIS A 173 -13.54 2.38 -13.54
C HIS A 173 -12.88 2.97 -12.29
N PRO A 174 -11.60 2.66 -12.01
CA PRO A 174 -10.93 3.22 -10.84
C PRO A 174 -10.83 4.74 -10.96
N GLN A 175 -11.08 5.40 -9.82
CA GLN A 175 -10.86 6.83 -9.64
C GLN A 175 -9.51 7.05 -8.96
N CYS A 176 -8.87 8.16 -9.31
CA CYS A 176 -7.64 8.57 -8.66
C CYS A 176 -7.95 9.28 -7.33
N ASP A 177 -7.39 8.78 -6.23
CA ASP A 177 -7.56 9.35 -4.90
C ASP A 177 -6.94 10.75 -4.77
N VAL A 178 -6.03 11.12 -5.69
CA VAL A 178 -5.35 12.42 -5.72
C VAL A 178 -6.16 13.44 -6.53
N CYS A 179 -6.40 13.19 -7.81
CA CYS A 179 -7.08 14.16 -8.67
C CYS A 179 -8.61 14.05 -8.66
N LYS A 180 -9.19 12.99 -8.08
CA LYS A 180 -10.62 12.68 -8.03
C LYS A 180 -11.29 12.44 -9.38
N HIS A 181 -10.51 12.23 -10.44
CA HIS A 181 -11.02 11.87 -11.77
C HIS A 181 -10.84 10.38 -12.01
N PHE A 182 -11.63 9.82 -12.94
CA PHE A 182 -11.38 8.48 -13.48
C PHE A 182 -9.97 8.43 -14.10
N ILE A 183 -9.23 7.37 -13.79
CA ILE A 183 -7.86 7.19 -14.28
C ILE A 183 -7.91 7.00 -15.80
N PRO A 184 -7.15 7.73 -16.62
CA PRO A 184 -7.25 7.57 -18.06
C PRO A 184 -6.70 6.20 -18.51
N THR A 185 -7.28 5.68 -19.59
CA THR A 185 -6.79 4.52 -20.30
C THR A 185 -5.55 4.88 -21.11
N ASN A 186 -4.54 3.99 -21.17
CA ASN A 186 -3.36 4.18 -21.99
C ASN A 186 -3.65 3.96 -23.49
N ALA A 187 -2.64 4.17 -24.35
CA ALA A 187 -2.79 4.01 -25.80
C ALA A 187 -3.21 2.59 -26.25
N ALA A 188 -2.98 1.58 -25.41
CA ALA A 188 -3.35 0.19 -25.66
C ALA A 188 -4.79 -0.15 -25.19
N GLY A 189 -5.55 0.81 -24.67
CA GLY A 189 -6.89 0.55 -24.16
C GLY A 189 -6.92 -0.05 -22.75
N LEU A 190 -5.79 -0.08 -22.03
CA LEU A 190 -5.68 -0.61 -20.67
C LEU A 190 -5.63 0.51 -19.62
N ILE A 191 -6.23 0.26 -18.45
CA ILE A 191 -6.21 1.21 -17.32
C ILE A 191 -4.96 0.92 -16.47
N GLU A 192 -3.98 1.82 -16.52
CA GLU A 192 -2.78 1.73 -15.69
C GLU A 192 -2.85 2.75 -14.54
N TYR A 193 -2.70 2.26 -13.30
CA TYR A 193 -2.60 3.10 -12.11
C TYR A 193 -1.46 2.67 -11.22
N ARG A 194 -1.01 3.58 -10.36
CA ARG A 194 -0.09 3.29 -9.26
C ARG A 194 -0.87 3.22 -7.96
N ALA A 195 -0.36 2.42 -7.02
CA ALA A 195 -0.94 2.33 -5.70
C ALA A 195 0.15 2.44 -4.64
N HIS A 196 -0.17 3.12 -3.53
CA HIS A 196 0.72 3.07 -2.37
C HIS A 196 0.78 1.63 -1.83
N PRO A 197 1.97 1.01 -1.65
CA PRO A 197 2.10 -0.41 -1.29
C PRO A 197 1.32 -0.82 -0.04
N PHE A 198 1.37 0.01 1.00
CA PHE A 198 0.65 -0.24 2.25
C PHE A 198 -0.79 0.34 2.29
N TRP A 199 -0.97 1.63 1.97
CA TRP A 199 -2.27 2.30 2.09
C TRP A 199 -3.27 1.94 1.00
N ALA A 200 -2.82 1.31 -0.09
CA ALA A 200 -3.59 1.04 -1.30
C ALA A 200 -4.24 2.29 -1.91
N GLN A 201 -3.68 3.49 -1.64
CA GLN A 201 -4.12 4.75 -2.26
C GLN A 201 -3.84 4.66 -3.76
N LYS A 202 -4.88 4.66 -4.60
CA LYS A 202 -4.77 4.53 -6.06
C LYS A 202 -4.64 5.90 -6.70
N TYR A 203 -3.70 6.06 -7.61
CA TYR A 203 -3.48 7.35 -8.29
C TYR A 203 -2.96 7.20 -9.71
N CYS A 204 -3.17 8.26 -10.50
CA CYS A 204 -2.68 8.36 -11.86
C CYS A 204 -1.13 8.32 -11.87
N PRO A 205 -0.50 7.58 -12.81
CA PRO A 205 0.96 7.50 -12.90
C PRO A 205 1.65 8.87 -13.04
N PHE A 206 0.98 9.87 -13.63
CA PHE A 206 1.49 11.24 -13.77
C PHE A 206 1.85 11.90 -12.42
N HIS A 207 1.19 11.54 -11.33
CA HIS A 207 1.47 12.11 -10.01
C HIS A 207 2.83 11.72 -9.43
N GLU A 208 3.52 10.72 -10.02
CA GLU A 208 4.93 10.42 -9.68
C GLU A 208 5.90 11.52 -10.16
N HIS A 209 5.49 12.37 -11.09
CA HIS A 209 6.39 13.29 -11.78
C HIS A 209 5.90 14.75 -11.78
N ASP A 210 4.66 15.02 -11.35
CA ASP A 210 4.07 16.36 -11.38
C ASP A 210 4.35 17.20 -10.14
N GLY A 211 5.13 16.68 -9.19
CA GLY A 211 5.45 17.36 -7.94
C GLY A 211 4.34 17.30 -6.90
N THR A 212 3.33 16.43 -7.06
CA THR A 212 2.34 16.16 -6.02
C THR A 212 3.07 15.73 -4.74
N PRO A 213 2.92 16.47 -3.65
CA PRO A 213 3.69 16.21 -2.45
C PRO A 213 3.12 15.02 -1.69
N ARG A 214 3.97 14.38 -0.90
CA ARG A 214 3.62 13.28 -0.01
C ARG A 214 3.66 13.74 1.44
N CYS A 215 2.85 13.11 2.28
CA CYS A 215 2.97 13.26 3.73
C CYS A 215 4.33 12.71 4.17
N CYS A 216 5.12 13.49 4.92
CA CYS A 216 6.43 13.04 5.41
C CYS A 216 6.34 11.87 6.42
N SER A 217 5.13 11.59 6.91
CA SER A 217 4.89 10.57 7.93
C SER A 217 4.27 9.31 7.35
N CYS A 218 3.19 9.41 6.56
CA CYS A 218 2.51 8.23 5.99
C CYS A 218 2.71 8.03 4.49
N GLU A 219 3.49 8.90 3.83
CA GLU A 219 3.88 8.80 2.40
C GLU A 219 2.73 8.84 1.37
N ARG A 220 1.48 8.95 1.83
CA ARG A 220 0.31 9.22 0.99
C ARG A 220 0.46 10.55 0.28
N MET A 221 0.04 10.58 -0.99
CA MET A 221 0.02 11.78 -1.81
C MET A 221 -1.11 12.72 -1.38
N GLU A 222 -0.84 14.03 -1.42
CA GLU A 222 -1.80 15.12 -1.13
C GLU A 222 -2.94 15.13 -2.17
N PRO A 223 -4.19 14.85 -1.76
CA PRO A 223 -5.34 14.96 -2.65
C PRO A 223 -5.61 16.42 -3.08
N ARG A 224 -6.15 16.64 -4.28
CA ARG A 224 -6.45 17.99 -4.78
C ARG A 224 -7.52 18.73 -3.99
N ASP A 225 -8.41 17.99 -3.34
CA ASP A 225 -9.51 18.52 -2.52
C ASP A 225 -9.08 18.79 -1.07
N THR A 226 -7.89 18.35 -0.66
CA THR A 226 -7.43 18.41 0.72
C THR A 226 -6.04 19.01 0.79
N ARG A 227 -5.87 20.07 1.57
CA ARG A 227 -4.55 20.71 1.71
C ARG A 227 -3.80 20.17 2.93
N TYR A 228 -2.63 19.58 2.71
CA TYR A 228 -1.73 19.16 3.78
C TYR A 228 -1.11 20.37 4.49
N VAL A 229 -0.68 20.17 5.73
CA VAL A 229 -0.02 21.20 6.53
C VAL A 229 1.45 21.26 6.18
N ALA A 230 1.93 22.42 5.75
CA ALA A 230 3.35 22.64 5.49
C ALA A 230 4.08 23.02 6.79
N LEU A 231 5.19 22.35 7.05
CA LEU A 231 6.16 22.68 8.10
C LEU A 231 7.18 23.69 7.57
N ASP A 232 7.88 24.36 8.48
CA ASP A 232 8.83 25.44 8.17
C ASP A 232 10.03 24.93 7.33
N ASP A 233 10.39 23.66 7.47
CA ASP A 233 11.43 22.98 6.68
C ASP A 233 10.96 22.47 5.30
N GLY A 234 9.73 22.80 4.90
CA GLY A 234 9.14 22.44 3.61
C GLY A 234 8.49 21.05 3.56
N ARG A 235 8.60 20.23 4.61
CA ARG A 235 7.85 18.97 4.70
C ARG A 235 6.35 19.25 4.76
N LYS A 236 5.55 18.26 4.34
CA LYS A 236 4.10 18.31 4.45
C LYS A 236 3.57 17.17 5.31
N VAL A 237 2.57 17.46 6.14
CA VAL A 237 1.89 16.48 7.00
C VAL A 237 0.41 16.45 6.63
N CYS A 238 -0.13 15.25 6.41
CA CYS A 238 -1.57 15.10 6.16
C CYS A 238 -2.37 15.34 7.45
N LEU A 239 -3.66 15.69 7.30
CA LEU A 239 -4.52 16.04 8.44
C LEU A 239 -4.66 14.90 9.45
N GLU A 240 -4.75 13.64 8.99
CA GLU A 240 -4.85 12.48 9.89
C GLU A 240 -3.55 12.24 10.68
N CYS A 241 -2.37 12.47 10.07
CA CYS A 241 -1.11 12.37 10.80
C CYS A 241 -0.93 13.54 11.77
N LEU A 242 -1.44 14.72 11.43
CA LEU A 242 -1.28 15.94 12.22
C LEU A 242 -1.82 15.80 13.64
N ASP A 243 -2.89 15.04 13.83
CA ASP A 243 -3.57 14.85 15.12
C ASP A 243 -2.65 14.29 16.21
N SER A 244 -1.60 13.55 15.83
CA SER A 244 -0.65 12.96 16.77
C SER A 244 0.77 13.51 16.65
N VAL A 245 0.98 14.60 15.91
CA VAL A 245 2.31 15.19 15.72
C VAL A 245 2.84 15.84 17.01
N ILE A 246 4.13 15.63 17.27
CA ILE A 246 4.86 16.31 18.33
C ILE A 246 5.69 17.45 17.72
N MET A 247 5.47 18.67 18.20
CA MET A 247 6.01 19.89 17.60
C MET A 247 7.14 20.55 18.41
N ASP A 248 7.26 20.24 19.70
CA ASP A 248 8.27 20.84 20.58
C ASP A 248 8.78 19.82 21.61
N THR A 249 9.93 20.14 22.20
CA THR A 249 10.63 19.25 23.15
C THR A 249 9.80 18.93 24.40
N ASN A 250 8.97 19.86 24.87
CA ASN A 250 8.12 19.67 26.05
C ASN A 250 6.98 18.67 25.74
N GLY A 251 6.37 18.79 24.56
CA GLY A 251 5.35 17.86 24.07
C GLY A 251 5.88 16.43 23.89
N CYS A 252 7.20 16.27 23.74
CA CYS A 252 7.83 14.96 23.61
C CYS A 252 8.14 14.29 24.97
N GLN A 253 8.14 15.03 26.08
CA GLN A 253 8.51 14.48 27.40
C GLN A 253 7.64 13.30 27.87
N PRO A 254 6.31 13.30 27.71
CA PRO A 254 5.50 12.14 28.09
C PRO A 254 5.90 10.88 27.32
N LEU A 255 6.21 11.01 26.03
CA LEU A 255 6.68 9.90 25.21
C LEU A 255 8.09 9.44 25.63
N TYR A 256 8.96 10.36 26.05
CA TYR A 256 10.27 10.01 26.60
C TYR A 256 10.15 9.14 27.85
N LEU A 257 9.26 9.51 28.76
CA LEU A 257 8.98 8.70 29.95
C LEU A 257 8.41 7.33 29.60
N ASP A 258 7.48 7.25 28.63
CA ASP A 258 6.94 5.98 28.13
C ASP A 258 8.07 5.06 27.60
N ILE A 259 9.10 5.63 26.94
CA ILE A 259 10.25 4.88 26.44
C ILE A 259 11.14 4.40 27.58
N LEU A 260 11.41 5.25 28.59
CA LEU A 260 12.18 4.83 29.76
C LEU A 260 11.48 3.67 30.50
N GLU A 261 10.15 3.73 30.65
CA GLU A 261 9.35 2.64 31.24
C GLU A 261 9.44 1.36 30.39
N PHE A 262 9.38 1.48 29.05
CA PHE A 262 9.57 0.34 28.15
C PHE A 262 10.93 -0.32 28.35
N TYR A 263 12.01 0.45 28.39
CA TYR A 263 13.36 -0.07 28.65
C TYR A 263 13.51 -0.68 30.04
N GLU A 264 12.90 -0.08 31.07
CA GLU A 264 12.87 -0.66 32.41
C GLU A 264 12.11 -1.99 32.44
N GLY A 265 11.00 -2.09 31.71
CA GLY A 265 10.24 -3.34 31.53
C GLY A 265 11.02 -4.46 30.82
N LEU A 266 12.00 -4.10 29.99
CA LEU A 266 12.96 -5.04 29.39
C LEU A 266 14.15 -5.37 30.30
N ASN A 267 14.16 -4.87 31.54
CA ASN A 267 15.27 -4.95 32.48
C ASN A 267 16.55 -4.27 31.95
N MET A 268 16.37 -3.22 31.13
CA MET A 268 17.42 -2.45 30.46
C MET A 268 17.39 -0.98 30.94
N LYS A 269 17.27 -0.77 32.25
CA LYS A 269 17.19 0.58 32.83
C LYS A 269 18.35 1.47 32.39
N VAL A 270 18.01 2.66 31.90
CA VAL A 270 18.94 3.74 31.56
C VAL A 270 19.06 4.64 32.79
N GLU A 271 20.15 4.50 33.54
CA GLU A 271 20.35 5.23 34.81
C GLU A 271 20.69 6.70 34.59
N GLN A 272 21.25 7.01 33.43
CA GLN A 272 21.64 8.36 33.09
C GLN A 272 20.48 9.15 32.50
N GLN A 273 20.33 10.40 32.95
CA GLN A 273 19.43 11.34 32.33
C GLN A 273 20.03 11.84 31.00
N VAL A 274 19.62 11.24 29.89
CA VAL A 274 19.96 11.68 28.55
C VAL A 274 18.97 12.79 28.12
N PRO A 275 19.43 14.00 27.78
CA PRO A 275 18.55 15.04 27.25
C PRO A 275 17.92 14.61 25.91
N LEU A 276 16.61 14.77 25.76
CA LEU A 276 15.89 14.62 24.51
C LEU A 276 15.54 16.00 23.95
N LEU A 277 15.90 16.29 22.70
CA LEU A 277 15.63 17.56 22.04
C LEU A 277 14.95 17.34 20.68
N LEU A 278 13.85 18.06 20.44
CA LEU A 278 13.29 18.18 19.09
C LEU A 278 13.98 19.32 18.33
N VAL A 279 14.41 19.01 17.11
CA VAL A 279 15.23 19.90 16.29
C VAL A 279 14.70 19.99 14.87
N GLU A 280 15.09 21.06 14.19
CA GLU A 280 14.86 21.21 12.75
C GLU A 280 15.82 20.32 11.93
N ARG A 281 15.46 20.06 10.68
CA ARG A 281 16.27 19.28 9.75
C ARG A 281 17.68 19.84 9.58
N GLN A 282 17.82 21.17 9.53
CA GLN A 282 19.12 21.81 9.40
C GLN A 282 20.00 21.51 10.62
N ALA A 283 19.49 21.73 11.83
CA ALA A 283 20.22 21.47 13.07
C ALA A 283 20.60 19.98 13.21
N LEU A 284 19.73 19.06 12.77
CA LEU A 284 20.03 17.63 12.79
C LEU A 284 21.17 17.26 11.83
N ASN A 285 21.18 17.84 10.63
CA ASN A 285 22.26 17.63 9.65
C ASN A 285 23.59 18.22 10.14
N GLU A 286 23.57 19.43 10.71
CA GLU A 286 24.77 20.07 11.28
C GLU A 286 25.34 19.26 12.45
N ALA A 287 24.47 18.71 13.31
CA ALA A 287 24.89 17.86 14.42
C ALA A 287 25.47 16.51 13.95
N MET A 288 24.95 15.97 12.85
CA MET A 288 25.46 14.76 12.22
C MET A 288 26.87 14.98 11.63
N ASP A 289 27.11 16.11 10.95
CA ASP A 289 28.43 16.48 10.42
C ASP A 289 29.48 16.68 11.53
N GLY A 290 29.03 17.08 12.73
CA GLY A 290 29.87 17.25 13.92
C GLY A 290 30.26 15.95 14.64
N GLU A 291 29.55 14.84 14.38
CA GLU A 291 29.79 13.56 15.05
C GLU A 291 30.88 12.74 14.35
N LYS A 292 32.01 12.54 15.03
CA LYS A 292 33.14 11.75 14.51
C LYS A 292 32.80 10.26 14.30
N ASN A 293 31.79 9.77 15.03
CA ASN A 293 31.27 8.40 14.95
C ASN A 293 29.92 8.32 14.22
N GLY A 294 29.46 9.41 13.58
CA GLY A 294 28.18 9.42 12.86
C GLY A 294 28.20 8.46 11.66
N HIS A 295 27.31 7.48 11.66
CA HIS A 295 27.16 6.54 10.55
C HIS A 295 26.28 7.15 9.47
N HIS A 296 26.90 7.64 8.40
CA HIS A 296 26.25 8.36 7.31
C HIS A 296 25.63 7.39 6.30
N HIS A 297 24.39 6.91 6.48
CA HIS A 297 23.66 6.32 5.34
C HIS A 297 22.13 6.12 5.46
N MET A 298 21.35 7.18 5.70
CA MET A 298 19.93 7.21 5.31
C MET A 298 19.62 8.46 4.48
N PRO A 299 18.79 8.38 3.42
CA PRO A 299 18.41 9.56 2.63
C PRO A 299 17.69 10.66 3.41
N GLU A 300 17.16 10.37 4.62
CA GLU A 300 16.71 11.38 5.59
C GLU A 300 16.94 10.87 7.02
N THR A 301 18.00 11.33 7.70
CA THR A 301 18.20 11.12 9.15
C THR A 301 17.05 11.79 9.92
N ARG A 302 16.38 11.06 10.81
CA ARG A 302 15.22 11.55 11.59
C ARG A 302 15.45 11.51 13.11
N GLY A 303 16.48 10.80 13.55
CA GLY A 303 16.96 10.74 14.93
C GLY A 303 18.48 10.71 14.93
N LEU A 304 19.09 11.14 16.03
CA LEU A 304 20.54 11.07 16.21
C LEU A 304 20.90 10.99 17.70
N CYS A 305 21.62 9.93 18.07
CA CYS A 305 22.25 9.79 19.38
C CYS A 305 23.65 10.42 19.39
N LEU A 306 23.80 11.53 20.11
CA LEU A 306 25.03 12.33 20.17
C LEU A 306 25.97 11.88 21.28
N SER A 307 27.28 12.02 21.03
CA SER A 307 28.35 11.72 21.98
C SER A 307 29.34 12.87 22.15
N GLU A 308 29.42 13.79 21.18
CA GLU A 308 30.31 14.95 21.22
C GLU A 308 29.64 16.19 21.85
N GLU A 309 30.46 17.14 22.29
CA GLU A 309 29.98 18.45 22.77
C GLU A 309 29.62 19.34 21.59
N GLN A 310 28.38 19.81 21.57
CA GLN A 310 27.86 20.63 20.48
C GLN A 310 26.83 21.64 20.99
N THR A 311 26.62 22.73 20.26
CA THR A 311 25.48 23.62 20.51
C THR A 311 24.45 23.37 19.42
N VAL A 312 23.24 22.95 19.82
CA VAL A 312 22.18 22.56 18.89
C VAL A 312 20.97 23.47 19.08
N SER A 313 20.37 23.92 17.98
CA SER A 313 19.14 24.71 18.00
C SER A 313 17.94 23.80 18.28
N THR A 314 17.35 23.90 19.47
CA THR A 314 16.15 23.14 19.89
C THR A 314 14.89 23.98 19.75
N ILE A 315 13.74 23.33 19.53
CA ILE A 315 12.44 24.01 19.43
C ILE A 315 11.88 24.25 20.84
N LEU A 316 11.85 25.52 21.25
CA LEU A 316 11.32 25.94 22.54
C LEU A 316 9.80 26.08 22.51
N LYS A 317 9.25 26.59 21.40
CA LYS A 317 7.82 26.90 21.26
C LYS A 317 7.24 26.24 20.02
N ARG A 318 6.17 25.46 20.19
CA ARG A 318 5.39 24.91 19.07
C ARG A 318 4.97 26.02 18.10
N PRO A 319 5.10 25.79 16.78
CA PRO A 319 4.52 26.67 15.80
C PRO A 319 2.99 26.59 15.86
N ARG A 320 2.35 27.70 15.49
CA ARG A 320 0.90 27.80 15.35
C ARG A 320 0.53 27.52 13.90
N ILE A 321 -0.53 26.75 13.71
CA ILE A 321 -1.08 26.51 12.37
C ILE A 321 -1.92 27.74 12.02
N GLY A 322 -1.40 28.59 11.13
CA GLY A 322 -2.06 29.80 10.65
C GLY A 322 -3.07 29.52 9.53
N SER A 323 -3.73 30.59 9.06
CA SER A 323 -4.61 30.54 7.90
C SER A 323 -3.90 29.94 6.68
N GLY A 324 -4.47 28.90 6.09
CA GLY A 324 -3.92 28.23 4.90
C GLY A 324 -3.02 27.02 5.16
N ASN A 325 -3.16 26.35 6.30
CA ASN A 325 -2.45 25.10 6.64
C ASN A 325 -0.92 25.25 6.57
N ARG A 326 -0.40 26.31 7.19
CA ARG A 326 1.03 26.55 7.32
C ARG A 326 1.39 26.68 8.80
N ALA A 327 2.44 25.98 9.22
CA ALA A 327 3.11 26.25 10.49
C ALA A 327 3.77 27.64 10.42
N MET A 328 3.65 28.40 11.51
CA MET A 328 4.20 29.75 11.68
C MET A 328 4.63 29.95 13.14
N ASP A 329 5.43 30.99 13.40
CA ASP A 329 5.82 31.44 14.75
C ASP A 329 6.61 30.40 15.58
N MET A 330 7.38 29.52 14.93
CA MET A 330 8.33 28.65 15.63
C MET A 330 9.45 29.47 16.26
N ILE A 331 9.83 29.13 17.48
CA ILE A 331 10.96 29.76 18.17
C ILE A 331 11.95 28.66 18.55
N THR A 332 13.18 28.81 18.07
CA THR A 332 14.32 27.98 18.41
C THR A 332 15.24 28.69 19.41
N GLU A 333 15.93 27.91 20.24
CA GLU A 333 16.96 28.42 21.15
C GLU A 333 18.23 27.56 21.08
N PRO A 334 19.42 28.15 21.23
CA PRO A 334 20.66 27.39 21.29
C PRO A 334 20.75 26.62 22.61
N TYR A 335 20.89 25.29 22.53
CA TYR A 335 21.12 24.42 23.68
C TYR A 335 22.56 23.91 23.67
N LYS A 336 23.33 24.26 24.71
CA LYS A 336 24.73 23.82 24.83
C LYS A 336 24.81 22.44 25.45
N LEU A 337 25.24 21.45 24.67
CA LEU A 337 25.53 20.09 25.13
C LEU A 337 26.92 20.04 25.73
N THR A 338 27.00 19.61 26.99
CA THR A 338 28.26 19.36 27.71
C THR A 338 28.45 17.88 27.91
N ARG A 339 29.64 17.37 27.60
CA ARG A 339 29.96 15.95 27.68
C ARG A 339 30.21 15.55 29.11
N ARG A 340 29.17 15.00 29.74
CA ARG A 340 29.24 14.43 31.09
C ARG A 340 29.53 12.92 31.07
N CYS A 341 29.35 12.28 29.93
CA CYS A 341 29.48 10.83 29.72
C CYS A 341 29.57 10.54 28.21
N ASP A 342 29.45 9.27 27.81
CA ASP A 342 29.50 8.83 26.41
C ASP A 342 28.27 9.19 25.57
N VAL A 343 27.17 9.67 26.17
CA VAL A 343 25.95 10.11 25.47
C VAL A 343 25.56 11.52 25.92
N THR A 344 25.58 12.48 25.01
CA THR A 344 25.31 13.90 25.35
C THR A 344 23.86 14.29 25.18
N ALA A 345 23.17 13.77 24.16
CA ALA A 345 21.74 13.96 23.93
C ALA A 345 21.20 12.99 22.87
N ILE A 346 19.88 12.87 22.82
CA ILE A 346 19.15 12.30 21.69
C ILE A 346 18.43 13.45 20.98
N LEU A 347 18.67 13.60 19.68
CA LEU A 347 17.98 14.55 18.82
C LEU A 347 16.93 13.82 18.00
N ILE A 348 15.74 14.41 17.85
CA ILE A 348 14.71 13.89 16.94
C ILE A 348 14.16 15.04 16.08
N LEU A 349 13.93 14.75 14.80
CA LEU A 349 13.29 15.69 13.88
C LEU A 349 11.86 15.99 14.35
N TYR A 350 11.52 17.27 14.50
CA TYR A 350 10.18 17.69 14.91
C TYR A 350 9.10 17.40 13.86
N GLY A 351 7.84 17.54 14.22
CA GLY A 351 6.75 17.46 13.24
C GLY A 351 6.42 16.03 12.82
N LEU A 352 6.83 15.03 13.60
CA LEU A 352 6.53 13.62 13.36
C LEU A 352 5.40 13.14 14.29
N PRO A 353 4.53 12.21 13.84
CA PRO A 353 3.52 11.57 14.68
C PRO A 353 4.15 10.88 15.90
N ARG A 354 3.39 10.78 16.99
CA ARG A 354 3.84 10.17 18.26
C ARG A 354 4.42 8.77 18.06
N LEU A 355 3.79 7.92 17.25
CA LEU A 355 4.27 6.55 17.01
C LEU A 355 5.60 6.53 16.25
N LEU A 356 5.76 7.38 15.24
CA LEU A 356 7.03 7.48 14.51
C LEU A 356 8.14 8.06 15.40
N THR A 357 7.82 9.12 16.14
CA THR A 357 8.74 9.74 17.10
C THR A 357 9.18 8.73 18.15
N GLY A 358 8.24 7.89 18.62
CA GLY A 358 8.53 6.89 19.64
C GLY A 358 9.34 5.71 19.13
N SER A 359 9.12 5.25 17.89
CA SER A 359 9.96 4.21 17.29
C SER A 359 11.38 4.71 17.05
N ILE A 360 11.55 5.95 16.57
CA ILE A 360 12.86 6.59 16.43
C ILE A 360 13.52 6.73 17.81
N LEU A 361 12.78 7.20 18.81
CA LEU A 361 13.33 7.35 20.15
C LEU A 361 13.74 6.01 20.77
N ALA A 362 12.95 4.95 20.57
CA ALA A 362 13.31 3.60 21.00
C ALA A 362 14.60 3.12 20.32
N HIS A 363 14.77 3.43 19.03
CA HIS A 363 15.98 3.13 18.26
C HIS A 363 17.20 3.89 18.82
N GLU A 364 17.13 5.22 18.92
CA GLU A 364 18.24 6.05 19.43
C GLU A 364 18.59 5.75 20.89
N MET A 365 17.58 5.40 21.70
CA MET A 365 17.79 4.97 23.07
C MET A 365 18.59 3.66 23.14
N MET A 366 18.49 2.80 22.13
CA MET A 366 19.27 1.56 22.09
C MET A 366 20.76 1.88 21.86
N HIS A 367 21.06 2.78 20.92
CA HIS A 367 22.43 3.29 20.76
C HIS A 367 22.96 3.89 22.06
N ALA A 368 22.15 4.72 22.73
CA ALA A 368 22.53 5.31 24.02
C ALA A 368 22.83 4.22 25.07
N TRP A 369 21.94 3.23 25.20
CA TRP A 369 22.08 2.14 26.17
C TRP A 369 23.33 1.29 25.91
N LEU A 370 23.62 0.95 24.64
CA LEU A 370 24.82 0.21 24.26
C LEU A 370 26.10 0.96 24.66
N ARG A 371 26.17 2.27 24.37
CA ARG A 371 27.31 3.12 24.73
C ARG A 371 27.49 3.20 26.24
N LEU A 372 26.41 3.43 26.99
CA LEU A 372 26.43 3.54 28.45
C LEU A 372 26.81 2.23 29.16
N ARG A 373 26.53 1.08 28.54
CA ARG A 373 26.93 -0.24 29.06
C ARG A 373 28.35 -0.64 28.63
N GLY A 374 29.05 0.20 27.86
CA GLY A 374 30.41 -0.03 27.42
C GLY A 374 30.53 -1.15 26.40
N TYR A 375 29.55 -1.28 25.50
CA TYR A 375 29.72 -2.15 24.33
C TYR A 375 30.88 -1.64 23.49
N ARG A 376 31.68 -2.57 22.96
CA ARG A 376 32.72 -2.26 21.98
C ARG A 376 32.09 -1.74 20.69
N THR A 377 32.88 -1.09 19.84
CA THR A 377 32.44 -0.74 18.48
C THR A 377 31.96 -2.00 17.75
N LEU A 378 30.67 -2.01 17.40
CA LEU A 378 30.02 -3.10 16.70
C LEU A 378 30.07 -2.84 15.18
N SER A 379 29.82 -3.88 14.38
CA SER A 379 29.56 -3.66 12.96
C SER A 379 28.18 -3.01 12.80
N GLN A 380 28.03 -2.19 11.76
CA GLN A 380 26.80 -1.40 11.54
C GLN A 380 25.55 -2.28 11.44
N ASP A 381 25.63 -3.42 10.74
CA ASP A 381 24.53 -4.36 10.62
C ASP A 381 24.07 -4.94 11.96
N VAL A 382 24.99 -5.10 12.92
CA VAL A 382 24.66 -5.60 14.27
C VAL A 382 24.09 -4.48 15.14
N GLU A 383 24.74 -3.32 15.15
CA GLU A 383 24.30 -2.16 15.94
C GLU A 383 22.95 -1.64 15.47
N GLU A 384 22.82 -1.31 14.19
CA GLU A 384 21.57 -0.83 13.60
C GLU A 384 20.49 -1.91 13.63
N GLY A 385 20.90 -3.18 13.43
CA GLY A 385 20.01 -4.32 13.50
C GLY A 385 19.31 -4.44 14.85
N ILE A 386 20.07 -4.44 15.96
CA ILE A 386 19.47 -4.53 17.29
C ILE A 386 18.67 -3.27 17.64
N CYS A 387 19.12 -2.07 17.21
CA CYS A 387 18.37 -0.83 17.42
C CYS A 387 17.00 -0.86 16.69
N GLN A 388 16.93 -1.42 15.48
CA GLN A 388 15.67 -1.66 14.77
C GLN A 388 14.78 -2.68 15.47
N VAL A 389 15.35 -3.72 16.11
CA VAL A 389 14.55 -4.67 16.91
C VAL A 389 13.84 -3.95 18.06
N LEU A 390 14.53 -3.06 18.79
CA LEU A 390 13.91 -2.33 19.90
C LEU A 390 12.82 -1.37 19.42
N ALA A 391 13.02 -0.71 18.27
CA ALA A 391 12.01 0.14 17.65
C ALA A 391 10.75 -0.67 17.25
N HIS A 392 10.95 -1.83 16.63
CA HIS A 392 9.89 -2.75 16.24
C HIS A 392 9.12 -3.30 17.44
N MET A 393 9.83 -3.82 18.45
CA MET A 393 9.23 -4.30 19.70
C MET A 393 8.39 -3.22 20.38
N TRP A 394 8.89 -1.98 20.44
CA TRP A 394 8.11 -0.88 21.00
C TRP A 394 6.82 -0.63 20.21
N LEU A 395 6.89 -0.57 18.87
CA LEU A 395 5.70 -0.43 18.02
C LEU A 395 4.69 -1.56 18.25
N GLU A 396 5.15 -2.80 18.38
CA GLU A 396 4.28 -3.95 18.68
C GLU A 396 3.54 -3.78 20.00
N THR A 397 4.22 -3.34 21.06
CA THR A 397 3.57 -3.08 22.35
C THR A 397 2.50 -1.98 22.24
N GLN A 398 2.77 -0.93 21.48
CA GLN A 398 1.82 0.16 21.28
C GLN A 398 0.60 -0.32 20.49
N ILE A 399 0.79 -1.05 19.39
CA ILE A 399 -0.29 -1.59 18.54
C ILE A 399 -1.15 -2.58 19.35
N ALA A 400 -0.52 -3.49 20.11
CA ALA A 400 -1.23 -4.45 20.95
C ALA A 400 -2.08 -3.76 22.03
N SER A 401 -1.54 -2.72 22.67
CA SER A 401 -2.28 -1.95 23.69
C SER A 401 -3.54 -1.27 23.13
N MET A 402 -3.54 -0.92 21.84
CA MET A 402 -4.66 -0.27 21.17
C MET A 402 -5.79 -1.26 20.84
N SER A 403 -5.45 -2.52 20.57
CA SER A 403 -6.42 -3.59 20.31
C SER A 403 -7.21 -4.00 21.55
N GLY A 404 -6.60 -3.93 22.75
CA GLY A 404 -7.25 -4.29 24.02
C GLY A 404 -8.34 -3.33 24.50
N SER A 405 -8.54 -2.19 23.83
CA SER A 405 -9.45 -1.12 24.26
C SER A 405 -10.89 -1.25 23.71
N ASN A 406 -11.16 -2.26 22.87
CA ASN A 406 -12.45 -2.42 22.18
C ASN A 406 -13.46 -3.36 22.87
N VAL A 407 -13.17 -3.84 24.09
CA VAL A 407 -14.19 -4.54 24.90
C VAL A 407 -15.04 -3.52 25.65
N ALA A 408 -16.30 -3.39 25.23
CA ALA A 408 -17.30 -2.55 25.84
C ALA A 408 -17.43 -2.86 27.34
N SER A 409 -16.95 -1.95 28.19
CA SER A 409 -17.21 -2.01 29.62
C SER A 409 -18.63 -1.51 29.88
N THR A 410 -19.58 -2.44 29.96
CA THR A 410 -20.87 -2.18 30.59
C THR A 410 -20.65 -1.95 32.09
N SER A 411 -21.21 -0.85 32.58
CA SER A 411 -20.95 -0.26 33.89
C SER A 411 -21.46 -1.07 35.07
N SER A 412 -20.72 -1.08 36.18
CA SER A 412 -21.26 -0.73 37.50
C SER A 412 -20.13 -0.32 38.46
N SER A 413 -20.39 0.75 39.21
CA SER A 413 -19.46 1.44 40.10
C SER A 413 -19.60 0.99 41.56
N SER A 414 -18.48 0.78 42.28
CA SER A 414 -18.28 1.34 43.63
C SER A 414 -16.86 1.12 44.20
N SER A 415 -16.31 2.24 44.69
CA SER A 415 -15.33 2.45 45.78
C SER A 415 -13.87 1.97 45.66
N SER A 416 -13.02 2.92 45.23
CA SER A 416 -11.81 3.43 45.90
C SER A 416 -10.84 2.47 46.60
N SER A 417 -9.70 2.23 45.96
CA SER A 417 -8.38 2.23 46.61
C SER A 417 -7.31 2.80 45.67
N SER A 418 -6.37 3.52 46.27
CA SER A 418 -5.37 4.38 45.65
C SER A 418 -4.44 3.67 44.67
N SER A 419 -4.39 4.15 43.43
CA SER A 419 -3.29 3.92 42.48
C SER A 419 -3.21 5.12 41.55
N PHE A 420 -2.03 5.72 41.45
CA PHE A 420 -1.75 6.92 40.66
C PHE A 420 -2.22 6.72 39.22
N THR A 421 -3.18 7.54 38.81
CA THR A 421 -3.79 7.45 37.49
C THR A 421 -2.82 8.02 36.47
N SER A 422 -2.31 7.14 35.60
CA SER A 422 -1.63 7.56 34.37
C SER A 422 -2.58 8.47 33.59
N SER A 423 -2.12 9.67 33.27
CA SER A 423 -2.79 10.67 32.46
C SER A 423 -3.56 10.03 31.30
N LYS A 424 -4.88 10.26 31.27
CA LYS A 424 -5.85 9.88 30.22
C LYS A 424 -5.19 9.51 28.89
N ARG A 425 -4.99 8.21 28.63
CA ARG A 425 -4.80 7.70 27.27
C ARG A 425 -6.11 8.00 26.52
N GLY A 426 -6.14 9.08 25.73
CA GLY A 426 -7.27 9.38 24.86
C GLY A 426 -7.58 8.18 23.97
N ALA A 427 -8.85 7.93 23.68
CA ALA A 427 -9.26 6.87 22.77
C ALA A 427 -8.49 7.02 21.44
N ARG A 428 -7.51 6.14 21.20
CA ARG A 428 -6.62 6.26 20.04
C ARG A 428 -7.36 5.80 18.79
N SER A 429 -7.19 6.53 17.69
CA SER A 429 -8.01 6.35 16.49
C SER A 429 -7.68 5.04 15.76
N PRO A 430 -8.62 4.46 14.98
CA PRO A 430 -8.31 3.35 14.07
C PRO A 430 -7.18 3.68 13.09
N PHE A 431 -7.04 4.96 12.72
CA PHE A 431 -5.96 5.47 11.89
C PHE A 431 -4.60 5.32 12.58
N ASP A 432 -4.48 5.68 13.86
CA ASP A 432 -3.21 5.56 14.61
C ASP A 432 -2.73 4.10 14.66
N ARG A 433 -3.65 3.13 14.78
CA ARG A 433 -3.29 1.70 14.73
C ARG A 433 -2.71 1.34 13.37
N LYS A 434 -3.41 1.70 12.30
CA LYS A 434 -2.96 1.45 10.92
C LYS A 434 -1.65 2.17 10.59
N LEU A 435 -1.44 3.36 11.17
CA LEU A 435 -0.20 4.12 11.06
C LEU A 435 0.95 3.42 11.81
N GLY A 436 0.70 2.84 12.99
CA GLY A 436 1.66 1.99 13.69
C GLY A 436 2.03 0.75 12.88
N GLU A 437 1.04 0.06 12.30
CA GLU A 437 1.24 -1.08 11.40
C GLU A 437 2.05 -0.69 10.16
N PHE A 438 1.84 0.51 9.62
CA PHE A 438 2.64 1.07 8.52
C PHE A 438 4.12 1.20 8.91
N PHE A 439 4.44 1.82 10.06
CA PHE A 439 5.83 1.96 10.51
C PHE A 439 6.49 0.60 10.81
N LYS A 440 5.74 -0.32 11.41
CA LYS A 440 6.20 -1.70 11.62
C LYS A 440 6.53 -2.37 10.27
N HIS A 441 5.65 -2.25 9.29
CA HIS A 441 5.87 -2.79 7.95
C HIS A 441 7.11 -2.17 7.26
N GLN A 442 7.37 -0.87 7.45
CA GLN A 442 8.57 -0.22 6.91
C GLN A 442 9.86 -0.85 7.44
N ILE A 443 9.93 -1.18 8.74
CA ILE A 443 11.10 -1.86 9.33
C ILE A 443 11.23 -3.29 8.77
N GLU A 444 10.12 -4.03 8.68
CA GLU A 444 10.13 -5.44 8.24
C GLU A 444 10.48 -5.61 6.76
N SER A 445 10.00 -4.69 5.92
CA SER A 445 10.17 -4.72 4.46
C SER A 445 11.44 -3.99 3.98
N ASP A 446 12.22 -3.40 4.88
CA ASP A 446 13.46 -2.73 4.53
C ASP A 446 14.43 -3.72 3.85
N THR A 447 14.92 -3.34 2.68
CA THR A 447 15.84 -4.13 1.84
C THR A 447 17.30 -3.76 2.03
N SER A 448 17.59 -2.74 2.84
CA SER A 448 18.95 -2.30 3.10
C SER A 448 19.76 -3.38 3.83
N PRO A 449 21.05 -3.56 3.48
CA PRO A 449 21.90 -4.52 4.17
C PRO A 449 22.11 -4.20 5.65
N VAL A 450 22.17 -2.93 6.02
CA VAL A 450 22.46 -2.53 7.41
C VAL A 450 21.20 -2.56 8.26
N TYR A 451 20.14 -1.85 7.87
CA TYR A 451 18.93 -1.75 8.68
C TYR A 451 17.99 -2.93 8.46
N GLY A 452 17.70 -3.27 7.21
CA GLY A 452 16.75 -4.35 6.88
C GLY A 452 17.28 -5.76 7.17
N HIS A 453 18.46 -6.09 6.65
CA HIS A 453 19.06 -7.41 6.92
C HIS A 453 19.52 -7.53 8.37
N GLY A 454 20.11 -6.46 8.94
CA GLY A 454 20.48 -6.38 10.35
C GLY A 454 19.28 -6.59 11.27
N PHE A 455 18.15 -5.92 11.00
CA PHE A 455 16.89 -6.15 11.73
C PHE A 455 16.45 -7.61 11.65
N ARG A 456 16.42 -8.21 10.45
CA ARG A 456 16.00 -9.61 10.30
C ARG A 456 16.90 -10.58 11.07
N ALA A 457 18.21 -10.38 11.04
CA ALA A 457 19.17 -11.18 11.80
C ALA A 457 19.00 -11.00 13.31
N GLY A 458 18.91 -9.75 13.78
CA GLY A 458 18.72 -9.43 15.19
C GLY A 458 17.38 -9.91 15.72
N ASN A 459 16.29 -9.72 14.97
CA ASN A 459 14.95 -10.16 15.36
C ASN A 459 14.88 -11.68 15.45
N MET A 460 15.50 -12.39 14.49
CA MET A 460 15.61 -13.86 14.54
C MET A 460 16.37 -14.33 15.78
N ALA A 461 17.48 -13.68 16.12
CA ALA A 461 18.24 -13.97 17.33
C ALA A 461 17.43 -13.73 18.61
N VAL A 462 16.74 -12.59 18.70
CA VAL A 462 15.90 -12.23 19.86
C VAL A 462 14.71 -13.19 20.01
N LEU A 463 14.06 -13.57 18.92
CA LEU A 463 12.96 -14.56 18.95
C LEU A 463 13.45 -15.95 19.39
N LYS A 464 14.65 -16.36 18.96
CA LYS A 464 15.20 -17.70 19.25
C LYS A 464 15.80 -17.80 20.66
N TYR A 465 16.51 -16.78 21.11
CA TYR A 465 17.33 -16.82 22.33
C TYR A 465 16.84 -15.88 23.43
N GLY A 466 15.93 -14.96 23.14
CA GLY A 466 15.52 -13.87 24.02
C GLY A 466 16.47 -12.67 23.93
N LEU A 467 15.94 -11.49 24.25
CA LEU A 467 16.70 -10.24 24.20
C LEU A 467 17.94 -10.25 25.12
N PRO A 468 17.86 -10.64 26.41
CA PRO A 468 19.03 -10.59 27.29
C PRO A 468 20.20 -11.44 26.81
N ARG A 469 19.94 -12.69 26.39
CA ARG A 469 20.98 -13.60 25.90
C ARG A 469 21.58 -13.12 24.58
N THR A 470 20.77 -12.52 23.72
CA THR A 470 21.24 -11.93 22.46
C THR A 470 22.19 -10.79 22.75
N LEU A 471 21.85 -9.89 23.67
CA LEU A 471 22.68 -8.76 24.08
C LEU A 471 23.98 -9.19 24.75
N ASP A 472 23.94 -10.20 25.61
CA ASP A 472 25.15 -10.78 26.23
C ASP A 472 26.07 -11.39 25.18
N HIS A 473 25.51 -12.09 24.20
CA HIS A 473 26.29 -12.64 23.09
C HIS A 473 26.94 -11.52 22.26
N ILE A 474 26.18 -10.51 21.85
CA ILE A 474 26.72 -9.34 21.11
C ILE A 474 27.85 -8.67 21.90
N ARG A 475 27.71 -8.56 23.23
CA ARG A 475 28.75 -7.98 24.08
C ARG A 475 30.06 -8.77 24.02
N LEU A 476 29.99 -10.09 24.00
CA LEU A 476 31.15 -10.99 23.98
C LEU A 476 31.76 -11.14 22.58
N THR A 477 30.93 -11.29 21.56
CA THR A 477 31.35 -11.71 20.20
C THR A 477 31.23 -10.61 19.15
N GLY A 478 30.52 -9.51 19.44
CA GLY A 478 30.27 -8.41 18.51
C GLY A 478 29.38 -8.78 17.32
N SER A 479 28.76 -9.96 17.33
CA SER A 479 27.87 -10.45 16.27
C SER A 479 26.55 -10.94 16.86
N PHE A 480 25.54 -11.20 16.02
CA PHE A 480 24.35 -11.91 16.45
C PHE A 480 24.65 -13.41 16.69
N PRO A 481 23.95 -14.06 17.64
CA PRO A 481 23.97 -15.50 17.79
C PRO A 481 23.16 -16.16 16.66
N TYR A 482 23.75 -17.13 15.96
CA TYR A 482 23.11 -17.89 14.89
C TYR A 482 22.55 -19.23 15.39
#